data_AF-A0A4U9HNJ0-F1
#
_entry.id   AF-A0A4U9HNJ0-F1
#
_cell.length_a   1.000
_cell.length_b   1.000
_cell.length_c   1.000
_cell.angle_alpha   90.00
_cell.angle_beta   90.00
_cell.angle_gamma   90.00
#
_symmetry.space_group_name_H-M   'P 1'
#
loop_
_entity.id
_entity.type
_entity.pdbx_description
1 polymer ?
#
loop_
_entity_poly.entity_id
_entity_poly.type
_entity_poly.pdbx_seq_one_letter_code
_entity_poly.pdbx_strand_id
1 'polypeptide(L)'
;MIGWQRISPLYEPGLVANARDDESPFCFAKRYTGLGEWRGIHHINTADELLWRYRTTDTGYYCCGQTTVDDEADDYFDTEY
;
A
#
# COMPACT_ATOMS: atom_id res chain seq x y z
N MET A 1 6.77 -6.64 -2.64
CA MET A 1 6.51 -5.82 -1.44
C MET A 1 5.76 -4.61 -1.93
N ILE A 2 4.59 -4.30 -1.38
CA ILE A 2 3.76 -3.20 -1.89
C ILE A 2 3.59 -2.06 -0.89
N GLY A 3 4.12 -2.15 0.32
CA GLY A 3 3.95 -1.07 1.29
C GLY A 3 4.33 -1.48 2.70
N TRP A 4 3.90 -0.65 3.65
CA TRP A 4 4.23 -0.76 5.06
C TRP A 4 3.01 -0.48 5.94
N GLN A 5 2.84 -1.31 6.97
CA GLN A 5 1.83 -1.14 8.00
C GLN A 5 2.52 -0.80 9.32
N ARG A 6 2.10 0.28 9.98
CA ARG A 6 2.59 0.63 11.31
C ARG A 6 2.22 -0.45 12.33
N ILE A 7 3.17 -0.80 13.19
CA ILE A 7 3.02 -1.79 14.28
C ILE A 7 3.34 -1.22 15.67
N SER A 8 3.59 0.08 15.76
CA SER A 8 3.78 0.83 17.00
C SER A 8 2.90 2.09 17.02
N PRO A 9 2.82 2.83 18.13
CA PRO A 9 2.37 4.22 18.09
C PRO A 9 3.24 5.06 17.12
N LEU A 10 2.71 6.21 16.71
CA LEU A 10 3.51 7.25 16.07
C LEU A 10 4.21 8.03 17.19
N TYR A 11 5.53 8.07 17.16
CA TYR A 11 6.36 8.76 18.12
C TYR A 11 6.71 10.16 17.61
N GLU A 12 6.73 11.12 18.52
CA GLU A 12 7.20 12.48 18.24
C GLU A 12 8.67 12.49 17.81
N PRO A 13 9.12 13.50 17.04
CA PRO A 13 10.50 13.64 16.63
C PRO A 13 11.49 13.63 17.80
N GLY A 14 12.65 12.98 17.61
CA GLY A 14 13.70 12.87 18.63
C GLY A 14 13.46 11.86 19.75
N LEU A 15 12.25 11.26 19.86
CA LEU A 15 11.95 10.29 20.92
C LEU A 15 12.63 8.92 20.71
N VAL A 16 12.86 8.54 19.45
CA VAL A 16 13.51 7.26 19.10
C VAL A 16 14.99 7.49 18.84
N ALA A 17 15.84 6.93 19.70
CA ALA A 17 17.28 7.02 19.54
C ALA A 17 17.76 6.37 18.24
N ASN A 18 18.77 6.98 17.60
CA ASN A 18 19.35 6.53 16.33
C ASN A 18 18.34 6.45 15.17
N ALA A 19 17.24 7.22 15.24
CA ALA A 19 16.46 7.52 14.05
C ALA A 19 17.34 8.27 13.01
N ARG A 20 16.92 8.24 11.75
CA ARG A 20 17.66 8.88 10.64
C ARG A 20 17.88 10.38 10.87
N ASP A 21 16.90 11.01 11.49
CA ASP A 21 16.83 12.42 11.83
C ASP A 21 15.93 12.59 13.06
N ASP A 22 15.99 13.78 13.68
CA ASP A 22 15.25 14.17 14.88
C ASP A 22 14.10 15.15 14.59
N GLU A 23 13.78 15.38 13.32
CA GLU A 23 12.72 16.30 12.88
C GLU A 23 11.46 15.55 12.39
N SER A 24 11.61 14.31 11.93
CA SER A 24 10.51 13.50 11.39
C SER A 24 9.88 12.61 12.47
N PRO A 25 8.54 12.50 12.53
CA PRO A 25 7.87 11.50 13.36
C PRO A 25 8.26 10.07 12.99
N PHE A 26 8.35 9.18 13.98
CA PHE A 26 8.84 7.82 13.78
C PHE A 26 7.81 6.76 14.15
N CYS A 27 7.78 5.65 13.43
CA CYS A 27 7.10 4.43 13.89
C CYS A 27 7.81 3.18 13.38
N PHE A 28 7.67 2.07 14.12
CA PHE A 28 8.06 0.76 13.61
C PHE A 28 6.98 0.25 12.67
N ALA A 29 7.39 -0.31 11.54
CA ALA A 29 6.48 -0.83 10.53
C ALA A 29 6.85 -2.25 10.11
N LYS A 30 5.82 -3.02 9.76
CA LYS A 30 5.97 -4.30 9.07
C LYS A 30 5.76 -4.11 7.58
N ARG A 31 6.43 -4.94 6.79
CA ARG A 31 6.19 -5.04 5.35
C ARG A 31 4.76 -5.52 5.08
N TYR A 32 4.13 -4.94 4.07
CA TYR A 32 2.94 -5.47 3.42
C TYR A 32 3.31 -6.11 2.05
N THR A 33 2.72 -7.26 1.76
CA THR A 33 2.95 -8.00 0.51
C THR A 33 1.64 -8.09 -0.25
N GLY A 34 1.68 -7.76 -1.53
CA GLY A 34 0.58 -7.94 -2.46
C GLY A 34 1.00 -8.87 -3.59
N LEU A 35 0.02 -9.21 -4.42
CA LEU A 35 0.21 -9.97 -5.64
C LEU A 35 0.34 -8.99 -6.83
N GLY A 36 1.10 -9.39 -7.84
CA GLY A 36 1.20 -8.66 -9.10
C GLY A 36 1.14 -9.63 -10.28
N GLU A 37 0.48 -9.21 -11.35
CA GLU A 37 0.39 -9.93 -12.60
C GLU A 37 1.38 -9.34 -13.63
N TRP A 38 2.05 -10.21 -14.39
CA TRP A 38 2.78 -9.79 -15.58
C TRP A 38 1.86 -9.84 -16.79
N ARG A 39 1.52 -8.67 -17.33
CA ARG A 39 0.62 -8.52 -18.50
C ARG A 39 1.37 -8.02 -19.74
N GLY A 40 1.00 -8.55 -20.90
CA GLY A 40 1.46 -8.02 -22.19
C GLY A 40 0.86 -6.64 -22.47
N ILE A 41 1.63 -5.73 -23.06
CA ILE A 41 1.22 -4.33 -23.32
C ILE A 41 -0.08 -4.24 -24.15
N HIS A 42 -0.32 -5.21 -25.04
CA HIS A 42 -1.53 -5.25 -25.87
C HIS A 42 -2.82 -5.56 -25.09
N HIS A 43 -2.72 -5.90 -23.80
CA HIS A 43 -3.86 -6.08 -22.90
C HIS A 43 -4.12 -4.84 -22.02
N ILE A 44 -3.38 -3.75 -22.22
CA ILE A 44 -3.53 -2.50 -21.48
C ILE A 44 -4.36 -1.52 -22.33
N ASN A 45 -5.50 -1.07 -21.82
CA ASN A 45 -6.38 -0.17 -22.59
C ASN A 45 -6.02 1.30 -22.38
N THR A 46 -5.56 1.64 -21.18
CA THR A 46 -5.22 3.00 -20.78
C THR A 46 -3.88 3.06 -20.05
N ALA A 47 -3.16 4.18 -20.18
CA ALA A 47 -1.86 4.35 -19.52
C ALA A 47 -1.97 4.30 -17.98
N ASP A 48 -3.11 4.69 -17.41
CA ASP A 48 -3.33 4.70 -15.96
C ASP A 48 -3.33 3.30 -15.34
N GLU A 49 -3.70 2.25 -16.08
CA GLU A 49 -3.64 0.84 -15.63
C GLU A 49 -2.20 0.38 -15.29
N LEU A 50 -1.19 1.03 -15.85
CA LEU A 50 0.22 0.73 -15.59
C LEU A 50 0.80 1.49 -14.39
N LEU A 51 0.11 2.54 -13.94
CA LEU A 51 0.64 3.45 -12.94
C LEU A 51 0.35 2.95 -11.53
N TRP A 52 1.42 2.71 -10.78
CA TRP A 52 1.34 2.44 -9.35
C TRP A 52 1.29 3.76 -8.59
N ARG A 53 0.31 3.87 -7.68
CA ARG A 53 0.08 5.09 -6.90
C ARG A 53 0.15 4.79 -5.42
N TYR A 54 0.64 5.77 -4.66
CA TYR A 54 0.65 5.69 -3.21
C TYR A 54 -0.73 5.99 -2.64
N ARG A 55 -1.22 5.06 -1.82
CA ARG A 55 -2.42 5.20 -1.00
C ARG A 55 -2.00 5.21 0.46
N THR A 56 -2.20 6.34 1.12
CA THR A 56 -1.91 6.53 2.54
C THR A 56 -3.17 6.37 3.38
N THR A 57 -3.01 5.81 4.57
CA THR A 57 -4.00 5.82 5.64
C THR A 57 -3.35 6.41 6.88
N ASP A 58 -4.12 6.60 7.95
CA ASP A 58 -3.59 7.06 9.23
C ASP A 58 -2.50 6.15 9.80
N THR A 59 -2.47 4.87 9.41
CA THR A 59 -1.59 3.84 9.98
C THR A 59 -0.66 3.17 8.98
N GLY A 60 -0.75 3.50 7.70
CA GLY A 60 -0.02 2.75 6.68
C GLY A 60 0.10 3.50 5.37
N TYR A 61 0.98 2.97 4.54
CA TYR A 61 1.12 3.40 3.17
C TYR A 61 1.26 2.15 2.31
N TYR A 62 0.46 2.10 1.25
CA TYR A 62 0.43 1.03 0.27
C TYR A 62 0.59 1.60 -1.13
N CYS A 63 1.29 0.88 -1.97
CA CYS A 63 1.46 1.15 -3.38
C CYS A 63 0.56 0.15 -4.11
N CYS A 64 -0.41 0.64 -4.87
CA CYS A 64 -1.34 -0.20 -5.61
C CYS A 64 -1.52 0.33 -7.02
N GLY A 65 -1.83 -0.57 -7.96
CA GLY A 65 -2.44 -0.19 -9.23
C GLY A 65 -3.85 0.36 -9.01
N GLN A 66 -4.50 0.81 -10.08
CA GLN A 66 -5.92 1.15 -10.00
C GLN A 66 -6.75 -0.11 -9.75
N THR A 67 -7.73 -0.01 -8.84
CA THR A 67 -8.84 -0.98 -8.79
C THR A 67 -9.67 -0.75 -10.04
N THR A 68 -9.74 -1.74 -10.92
CA THR A 68 -10.62 -1.67 -12.08
C THR A 68 -12.04 -2.00 -11.65
N VAL A 69 -13.04 -1.47 -12.35
CA VAL A 69 -14.47 -1.64 -11.99
C VAL A 69 -14.90 -3.12 -11.99
N ASP A 70 -14.16 -4.00 -12.66
CA ASP A 70 -14.38 -5.45 -12.64
C ASP A 70 -13.96 -6.10 -11.31
N ASP A 71 -13.01 -5.52 -10.56
CA ASP A 71 -12.51 -6.10 -9.30
C ASP A 71 -13.53 -6.01 -8.14
N GLU A 72 -14.54 -5.12 -8.22
CA GLU A 72 -15.61 -5.03 -7.21
C GLU A 72 -16.70 -6.12 -7.38
N ALA A 73 -16.80 -6.75 -8.56
CA ALA A 73 -17.82 -7.77 -8.82
C ALA A 73 -17.45 -9.14 -8.23
N ASP A 74 -16.15 -9.43 -8.08
CA ASP A 74 -15.66 -10.70 -7.56
C ASP A 74 -15.68 -10.78 -6.02
N ASP A 75 -15.69 -9.64 -5.31
CA ASP A 75 -15.81 -9.58 -3.84
C ASP A 75 -17.24 -9.89 -3.32
N TYR A 76 -18.22 -10.04 -4.23
CA TYR A 76 -19.60 -10.39 -3.87
C TYR A 76 -19.81 -11.91 -3.63
N PHE A 77 -18.86 -12.76 -4.04
CA PHE A 77 -19.02 -14.22 -3.99
C PHE A 77 -18.48 -14.91 -2.73
N ASP A 78 -17.88 -14.19 -1.77
CA ASP A 78 -17.20 -14.82 -0.61
C ASP A 78 -17.85 -14.52 0.77
N THR A 79 -19.10 -14.03 0.81
CA THR A 79 -19.79 -13.73 2.08
C THR A 79 -20.81 -14.78 2.56
N GLU A 80 -20.83 -15.99 2.00
CA GLU A 80 -21.60 -17.11 2.57
C GLU A 80 -20.68 -18.17 3.17
N TYR A 81 -20.34 -18.01 4.46
CA TYR A 81 -20.22 -19.12 5.42
C TYR A 81 -20.36 -18.66 6.88
#